data_AF-A0A0A1DRK0-F1
#
_entry.id   AF-A0A0A1DRK0-F1
#
_cell.length_a   1.000
_cell.length_b   1.000
_cell.length_c   1.000
_cell.angle_alpha   90.00
_cell.angle_beta   90.00
_cell.angle_gamma   90.00
#
_symmetry.space_group_name_H-M   'P 1'
#
loop_
_entity.id
_entity.type
_entity.pdbx_description
1 polymer ?
#
loop_
_entity_poly.entity_id
_entity_poly.type
_entity_poly.pdbx_seq_one_letter_code
_entity_poly.pdbx_strand_id
1 'polypeptide(L)'
;MLVEELVRDPELDLRVETEGNLGLPVRWVHIIEVADPGQFLRGGEVVLTAGAWRSSGLGAADYVARVAAAGAAALGYGLVAADEPWPDDVVAAAAEHGLTCFVAPVSTPFVAIVERFVASKRTEWEAPLRRQLDHHAAMVSALRAERGPGSVLRVLGRLLGRPVALRAQGVGYGEAPEPSYEVPLIGAGLADASLLLPEEMDQLDVGLQAAVSTAMPFLALELERERAIRATERRYALEVLDWIESGVGDQAAIAHRLALLGFPADAGAGVLALVVRGLGVQAVDDLVRPGSLVVERSGEVVVIATQAPDAVATDGYVGVGRRGPTDDLRVSILQARKAVEALESRGRPGWLSHDQLASPTLLLDLQDPALLRATGEAVLGRLLAADAERGSDLLHTLTVFLDHGGRWQETADELHVHINTLRHRLKRVEELTGRSLASTADRVDLFLALRVHR
;
A
#
# COMPACT_ATOMS: atom_id res chain seq x y z
N MET A 1 -6.71 45.51 -12.00
CA MET A 1 -6.45 46.90 -12.38
C MET A 1 -7.44 47.34 -13.45
N LEU A 2 -8.32 48.27 -13.12
CA LEU A 2 -9.18 49.01 -14.05
C LEU A 2 -8.43 50.23 -14.62
N VAL A 3 -8.93 50.81 -15.72
CA VAL A 3 -8.39 52.06 -16.27
C VAL A 3 -8.44 53.18 -15.23
N GLU A 4 -9.55 53.28 -14.47
CA GLU A 4 -9.70 54.25 -13.37
C GLU A 4 -8.58 54.17 -12.34
N GLU A 5 -8.20 52.95 -11.93
CA GLU A 5 -7.18 52.69 -10.91
C GLU A 5 -5.78 53.08 -11.41
N LEU A 6 -5.52 52.94 -12.72
CA LEU A 6 -4.25 53.33 -13.32
C LEU A 6 -4.14 54.86 -13.46
N VAL A 7 -5.15 55.51 -14.04
CA VAL A 7 -5.09 56.95 -14.37
C VAL A 7 -5.25 57.86 -13.15
N ARG A 8 -5.84 57.36 -12.07
CA ARG A 8 -5.97 58.09 -10.80
C ARG A 8 -4.90 57.71 -9.78
N ASP A 9 -3.87 56.97 -10.19
CA ASP A 9 -2.77 56.61 -9.29
C ASP A 9 -1.94 57.85 -8.94
N PRO A 10 -1.90 58.26 -7.66
CA PRO A 10 -1.19 59.47 -7.25
C PRO A 10 0.33 59.37 -7.42
N GLU A 11 0.90 58.17 -7.58
CA GLU A 11 2.34 57.99 -7.81
C GLU A 11 2.74 58.25 -9.26
N LEU A 12 1.78 58.21 -10.21
CA LEU A 12 2.06 58.36 -11.64
C LEU A 12 1.83 59.79 -12.16
N ASP A 13 1.17 60.66 -11.39
CA ASP A 13 0.87 62.06 -11.75
C ASP A 13 0.30 62.21 -13.17
N LEU A 14 -0.60 61.29 -13.53
CA LEU A 14 -1.22 61.26 -14.86
C LEU A 14 -2.36 62.28 -14.91
N ARG A 15 -2.41 63.05 -16.00
CA ARG A 15 -3.48 64.01 -16.23
C ARG A 15 -4.47 63.47 -17.26
N VAL A 16 -5.72 63.25 -16.86
CA VAL A 16 -6.76 62.76 -17.77
C VAL A 16 -7.35 63.94 -18.54
N GLU A 17 -7.27 63.89 -19.87
CA GLU A 17 -7.83 64.91 -20.78
C GLU A 17 -9.21 64.51 -21.30
N THR A 18 -9.40 63.22 -21.53
CA THR A 18 -10.65 62.65 -22.02
C THR A 18 -11.02 61.48 -21.14
N GLU A 19 -12.18 61.56 -20.50
CA GLU A 19 -12.76 60.42 -19.77
C GLU A 19 -13.66 59.61 -20.71
N GLY A 20 -13.19 58.42 -21.09
CA GLY A 20 -13.99 57.40 -21.75
C GLY A 20 -14.59 56.43 -20.74
N ASN A 21 -14.57 55.13 -21.05
CA ASN A 21 -14.98 54.11 -20.09
C ASN A 21 -13.85 53.75 -19.12
N LEU A 22 -13.85 54.37 -17.94
CA LEU A 22 -12.86 54.12 -16.88
C LEU A 22 -13.01 52.74 -16.21
N GLY A 23 -14.16 52.08 -16.36
CA GLY A 23 -14.45 50.75 -15.79
C GLY A 23 -13.88 49.57 -16.59
N LEU A 24 -13.12 49.82 -17.66
CA LEU A 24 -12.50 48.76 -18.45
C LEU A 24 -11.32 48.11 -17.71
N PRO A 25 -11.18 46.78 -17.71
CA PRO A 25 -10.01 46.12 -17.16
C PRO A 25 -8.80 46.33 -18.06
N VAL A 26 -7.66 46.72 -17.47
CA VAL A 26 -6.39 46.81 -18.19
C VAL A 26 -5.77 45.42 -18.28
N ARG A 27 -5.60 44.93 -19.51
CA ARG A 27 -4.95 43.63 -19.79
C ARG A 27 -3.43 43.75 -19.86
N TRP A 28 -2.94 44.86 -20.42
CA TRP A 28 -1.52 45.15 -20.58
C TRP A 28 -1.29 46.64 -20.86
N VAL A 29 -0.08 47.13 -20.65
CA VAL A 29 0.35 48.48 -21.02
C VAL A 29 1.43 48.36 -22.10
N HIS A 30 1.18 48.90 -23.29
CA HIS A 30 2.06 48.77 -24.45
C HIS A 30 2.56 50.12 -24.92
N ILE A 31 3.87 50.27 -25.17
CA ILE A 31 4.42 51.45 -25.84
C ILE A 31 4.38 51.18 -27.34
N ILE A 32 3.72 52.03 -28.13
CA ILE A 32 3.56 51.84 -29.59
C ILE A 32 3.82 53.15 -30.32
N GLU A 33 4.84 53.15 -31.18
CA GLU A 33 5.29 54.34 -31.92
C GLU A 33 5.15 54.20 -33.45
N VAL A 34 4.52 53.12 -33.92
CA VAL A 34 4.34 52.83 -35.35
C VAL A 34 3.02 53.41 -35.88
N ALA A 35 2.95 53.66 -37.20
CA ALA A 35 1.77 54.22 -37.84
C ALA A 35 0.52 53.32 -37.80
N ASP A 36 0.70 52.00 -37.77
CA ASP A 36 -0.41 51.05 -37.66
C ASP A 36 -0.32 50.30 -36.32
N PRO A 37 -0.91 50.85 -35.24
CA PRO A 37 -0.88 50.22 -33.92
C PRO A 37 -1.76 48.97 -33.85
N GLY A 38 -2.76 48.82 -34.72
CA GLY A 38 -3.78 47.77 -34.62
C GLY A 38 -3.22 46.36 -34.69
N GLN A 39 -2.14 46.13 -35.46
CA GLN A 39 -1.51 44.81 -35.59
C GLN A 39 -0.87 44.28 -34.29
N PHE A 40 -0.64 45.15 -33.29
CA PHE A 40 -0.01 44.80 -32.02
C PHE A 40 -1.00 44.70 -30.85
N LEU A 41 -2.28 44.99 -31.09
CA LEU A 41 -3.32 45.07 -30.07
C LEU A 41 -4.31 43.90 -30.23
N ARG A 42 -4.81 43.38 -29.10
CA ARG A 42 -5.91 42.38 -29.09
C ARG A 42 -7.04 42.74 -28.13
N GLY A 43 -7.17 44.01 -27.79
CA GLY A 43 -8.22 44.56 -26.94
C GLY A 43 -7.86 44.57 -25.44
N GLY A 44 -8.29 45.64 -24.77
CA GLY A 44 -8.10 45.85 -23.33
C GLY A 44 -6.73 46.39 -22.93
N GLU A 45 -5.85 46.76 -23.89
CA GLU A 45 -4.55 47.35 -23.58
C GLU A 45 -4.61 48.88 -23.41
N VAL A 46 -3.72 49.41 -22.57
CA VAL A 46 -3.40 50.84 -22.55
C VAL A 46 -2.24 51.08 -23.51
N VAL A 47 -2.41 51.98 -24.48
CA VAL A 47 -1.36 52.33 -25.45
C VAL A 47 -0.64 53.58 -24.96
N LEU A 48 0.69 53.55 -24.91
CA LEU A 48 1.55 54.70 -24.58
C LEU A 48 2.29 55.15 -25.83
N THR A 49 2.32 56.45 -26.11
CA THR A 49 3.04 57.02 -27.25
C THR A 49 3.61 58.42 -26.96
N ALA A 50 4.78 58.70 -27.50
CA ALA A 50 5.42 60.02 -27.55
C ALA A 50 5.19 60.73 -28.89
N GLY A 51 4.41 60.15 -29.81
CA GLY A 51 4.06 60.76 -31.08
C GLY A 51 5.03 60.51 -32.23
N ALA A 52 5.94 59.53 -32.15
CA ALA A 52 6.93 59.32 -33.22
C ALA A 52 6.28 58.88 -34.55
N TRP A 53 5.09 58.28 -34.50
CA TRP A 53 4.25 57.95 -35.66
C TRP A 53 3.88 59.18 -36.50
N ARG A 54 3.92 60.39 -35.94
CA ARG A 54 3.69 61.63 -36.72
C ARG A 54 4.69 61.81 -37.85
N SER A 55 5.91 61.30 -37.68
CA SER A 55 6.97 61.36 -38.71
C SER A 55 6.63 60.58 -39.99
N SER A 56 5.67 59.64 -39.94
CA SER A 56 5.18 58.93 -41.11
C SER A 56 4.06 59.68 -41.86
N GLY A 57 3.75 60.92 -41.48
CA GLY A 57 2.68 61.73 -42.09
C GLY A 57 1.26 61.34 -41.68
N LEU A 58 1.12 60.50 -40.64
CA LEU A 58 -0.19 60.10 -40.11
C LEU A 58 -0.72 61.19 -39.18
N GLY A 59 -2.00 61.56 -39.36
CA GLY A 59 -2.69 62.51 -38.48
C GLY A 59 -3.11 61.87 -37.15
N ALA A 60 -3.30 62.71 -36.11
CA ALA A 60 -3.75 62.24 -34.80
C ALA A 60 -5.12 61.54 -34.87
N ALA A 61 -6.06 62.06 -35.67
CA ALA A 61 -7.37 61.44 -35.88
C ALA A 61 -7.25 59.99 -36.38
N ASP A 62 -6.42 59.76 -37.42
CA ASP A 62 -6.24 58.42 -37.99
C ASP A 62 -5.56 57.45 -37.01
N TYR A 63 -4.56 57.93 -36.26
CA TYR A 63 -3.87 57.11 -35.27
C TYR A 63 -4.82 56.69 -34.13
N VAL A 64 -5.54 57.65 -33.55
CA VAL A 64 -6.48 57.39 -32.46
C VAL A 64 -7.63 56.50 -32.93
N ALA A 65 -8.16 56.71 -34.14
CA ALA A 65 -9.17 55.84 -34.73
C ALA A 65 -8.70 54.38 -34.82
N ARG A 66 -7.44 54.14 -35.21
CA ARG A 66 -6.85 52.79 -35.28
C ARG A 66 -6.69 52.17 -33.88
N VAL A 67 -6.24 52.94 -32.90
CA VAL A 67 -6.11 52.49 -31.50
C VAL A 67 -7.48 52.12 -30.92
N ALA A 68 -8.49 52.97 -31.12
CA ALA A 68 -9.86 52.73 -30.67
C ALA A 68 -10.49 51.52 -31.38
N ALA A 69 -10.32 51.41 -32.70
CA ALA A 69 -10.84 50.28 -33.49
C ALA A 69 -10.23 48.93 -33.06
N ALA A 70 -8.99 48.92 -32.56
CA ALA A 70 -8.34 47.74 -32.02
C ALA A 70 -8.79 47.36 -30.59
N GLY A 71 -9.69 48.14 -29.99
CA GLY A 71 -10.27 47.87 -28.67
C GLY A 71 -9.35 48.23 -27.51
N ALA A 72 -8.44 49.19 -27.67
CA ALA A 72 -7.64 49.69 -26.57
C ALA A 72 -8.52 50.26 -25.44
N ALA A 73 -8.08 50.06 -24.20
CA ALA A 73 -8.78 50.54 -23.01
C ALA A 73 -8.52 52.02 -22.72
N ALA A 74 -7.31 52.52 -23.04
CA ALA A 74 -6.94 53.92 -22.95
C ALA A 74 -5.72 54.26 -23.83
N LEU A 75 -5.53 55.55 -24.11
CA LEU A 75 -4.36 56.11 -24.77
C LEU A 75 -3.64 57.09 -23.82
N GLY A 76 -2.37 56.81 -23.55
CA GLY A 76 -1.47 57.70 -22.84
C GLY A 76 -0.53 58.39 -23.83
N TYR A 77 -0.60 59.71 -23.91
CA TYR A 77 0.40 60.50 -24.63
C TYR A 77 1.47 60.96 -23.63
N GLY A 78 2.76 60.87 -23.92
CA GLY A 78 3.78 61.17 -22.92
C GLY A 78 5.00 61.91 -23.42
N LEU A 79 5.92 62.15 -22.47
CA LEU A 79 7.13 62.96 -22.64
C LEU A 79 6.86 64.43 -22.96
N VAL A 80 5.70 64.95 -22.53
CA VAL A 80 5.31 66.35 -22.69
C VAL A 80 5.87 67.16 -21.53
N ALA A 81 6.67 68.20 -21.82
CA ALA A 81 7.17 69.10 -20.79
C ALA A 81 6.01 69.92 -20.18
N ALA A 82 6.13 70.35 -18.92
CA ALA A 82 5.04 71.03 -18.21
C ALA A 82 4.58 72.35 -18.86
N ASP A 83 5.46 72.95 -19.66
CA ASP A 83 5.28 74.21 -20.38
C ASP A 83 4.99 74.04 -21.88
N GLU A 84 4.97 72.80 -22.39
CA GLU A 84 4.70 72.52 -23.81
C GLU A 84 3.18 72.43 -24.07
N PRO A 85 2.66 73.04 -25.15
CA PRO A 85 1.24 72.95 -25.47
C PRO A 85 0.84 71.50 -25.74
N TRP A 86 -0.28 71.11 -25.15
CA TRP A 86 -0.84 69.76 -25.23
C TRP A 86 -1.22 69.43 -26.68
N PRO A 87 -1.11 68.16 -27.11
CA PRO A 87 -1.58 67.74 -28.42
C PRO A 87 -3.12 67.69 -28.44
N ASP A 88 -3.74 68.88 -28.55
CA ASP A 88 -5.19 69.07 -28.59
C ASP A 88 -5.84 68.24 -29.70
N ASP A 89 -5.10 67.96 -30.79
CA ASP A 89 -5.54 67.11 -31.89
C ASP A 89 -5.72 65.64 -31.48
N VAL A 90 -4.87 65.11 -30.59
CA VAL A 90 -5.00 63.75 -30.04
C VAL A 90 -6.15 63.68 -29.04
N VAL A 91 -6.29 64.71 -28.18
CA VAL A 91 -7.37 64.79 -27.19
C VAL A 91 -8.74 64.86 -27.87
N ALA A 92 -8.87 65.73 -28.88
CA ALA A 92 -10.10 65.86 -29.66
C ALA A 92 -10.48 64.55 -30.37
N ALA A 93 -9.50 63.88 -30.99
CA ALA A 93 -9.73 62.58 -31.63
C ALA A 93 -10.12 61.49 -30.62
N ALA A 94 -9.52 61.48 -29.44
CA ALA A 94 -9.87 60.52 -28.40
C ALA A 94 -11.29 60.75 -27.87
N ALA A 95 -11.70 62.02 -27.73
CA ALA A 95 -13.06 62.39 -27.35
C ALA A 95 -14.10 61.95 -28.40
N GLU A 96 -13.79 62.09 -29.69
CA GLU A 96 -14.66 61.62 -30.79
C GLU A 96 -14.90 60.11 -30.73
N HIS A 97 -13.88 59.34 -30.32
CA HIS A 97 -13.97 57.89 -30.19
C HIS A 97 -14.38 57.39 -28.79
N GLY A 98 -14.63 58.28 -27.83
CA GLY A 98 -14.92 57.91 -26.43
C GLY A 98 -13.80 57.13 -25.75
N LEU A 99 -12.56 57.27 -26.24
CA LEU A 99 -11.38 56.59 -25.70
C LEU A 99 -10.80 57.42 -24.55
N THR A 100 -10.57 56.79 -23.41
CA THR A 100 -9.89 57.46 -22.29
C THR A 100 -8.51 57.92 -22.74
N CYS A 101 -8.24 59.22 -22.63
CA CYS A 101 -6.96 59.82 -23.00
C CYS A 101 -6.35 60.51 -21.78
N PHE A 102 -5.10 60.18 -21.49
CA PHE A 102 -4.34 60.82 -20.43
C PHE A 102 -2.97 61.21 -20.93
N VAL A 103 -2.32 62.09 -20.18
CA VAL A 103 -0.98 62.56 -20.48
C VAL A 103 -0.04 62.24 -19.34
N ALA A 104 1.10 61.65 -19.71
CA ALA A 104 2.20 61.34 -18.81
C ALA A 104 3.26 62.44 -18.89
N PRO A 105 3.51 63.20 -17.81
CA PRO A 105 4.55 64.24 -17.81
C PRO A 105 5.95 63.63 -18.00
N VAL A 106 6.94 64.44 -18.40
CA VAL A 106 8.35 64.00 -18.51
C VAL A 106 8.89 63.39 -17.19
N SER A 107 8.35 63.82 -16.04
CA SER A 107 8.68 63.27 -14.72
C SER A 107 8.19 61.84 -14.49
N THR A 108 7.25 61.35 -15.31
CA THR A 108 6.70 59.99 -15.25
C THR A 108 7.08 59.25 -16.54
N PRO A 109 8.25 58.60 -16.60
CA PRO A 109 8.63 57.81 -17.75
C PRO A 109 7.66 56.65 -17.95
N PHE A 110 7.43 56.21 -19.19
CA PHE A 110 6.52 55.09 -19.48
C PHE A 110 6.86 53.81 -18.72
N VAL A 111 8.12 53.57 -18.37
CA VAL A 111 8.52 52.42 -17.55
C VAL A 111 7.85 52.42 -16.18
N ALA A 112 7.63 53.59 -15.56
CA ALA A 112 6.96 53.69 -14.26
C ALA A 112 5.49 53.24 -14.34
N ILE A 113 4.79 53.60 -15.42
CA ILE A 113 3.40 53.19 -15.68
C ILE A 113 3.33 51.67 -15.88
N VAL A 114 4.28 51.10 -16.66
CA VAL A 114 4.39 49.66 -16.88
C VAL A 114 4.71 48.93 -15.57
N GLU A 115 5.70 49.39 -14.81
CA GLU A 115 6.08 48.82 -13.52
C GLU A 115 4.92 48.83 -12.53
N ARG A 116 4.14 49.92 -12.50
CA ARG A 116 2.96 50.03 -11.63
C ARG A 116 1.87 49.03 -12.00
N PHE A 117 1.59 48.87 -13.30
CA PHE A 117 0.68 47.84 -13.79
C PHE A 117 1.16 46.43 -13.43
N VAL A 118 2.45 46.13 -13.68
CA VAL A 118 3.06 44.83 -13.36
C VAL A 118 3.02 44.56 -11.86
N ALA A 119 3.30 45.55 -11.02
CA ALA A 119 3.22 45.44 -9.57
C ALA A 119 1.79 45.11 -9.09
N SER A 120 0.77 45.71 -9.71
CA SER A 120 -0.63 45.38 -9.43
C SER A 120 -1.00 43.95 -9.86
N LYS A 121 -0.39 43.44 -10.93
CA LYS A 121 -0.63 42.08 -11.43
C LYS A 121 0.19 40.98 -10.75
N ARG A 122 1.27 41.34 -10.03
CA ARG A 122 2.13 40.39 -9.32
C ARG A 122 1.34 39.48 -8.37
N THR A 123 0.39 40.04 -7.62
CA THR A 123 -0.43 39.27 -6.66
C THR A 123 -1.32 38.24 -7.35
N GLU A 124 -1.88 38.56 -8.52
CA GLU A 124 -2.69 37.62 -9.31
C GLU A 124 -1.84 36.51 -9.91
N TRP A 125 -0.65 36.82 -10.42
CA TRP A 125 0.23 35.86 -11.09
C TRP A 125 1.02 34.95 -10.12
N GLU A 126 1.31 35.41 -8.91
CA GLU A 126 2.00 34.60 -7.89
C GLU A 126 1.06 33.65 -7.13
N ALA A 127 -0.25 33.90 -7.13
CA ALA A 127 -1.23 33.14 -6.36
C ALA A 127 -1.24 31.62 -6.64
N PRO A 128 -1.11 31.13 -7.90
CA PRO A 128 -1.02 29.69 -8.17
C PRO A 128 0.24 29.06 -7.58
N LEU A 129 1.40 29.70 -7.76
CA LEU A 129 2.68 29.20 -7.25
C LEU A 129 2.68 29.16 -5.71
N ARG A 130 2.15 30.21 -5.08
CA ARG A 130 2.05 30.29 -3.62
C ARG A 130 1.16 29.19 -3.05
N ARG A 131 0.00 28.94 -3.66
CA ARG A 131 -0.88 27.82 -3.27
C ARG A 131 -0.18 26.46 -3.39
N GLN A 132 0.60 26.25 -4.46
CA GLN A 132 1.36 25.01 -4.62
C GLN A 132 2.42 24.84 -3.53
N LEU A 133 3.13 25.92 -3.16
CA LEU A 133 4.10 25.90 -2.05
C LEU A 133 3.41 25.65 -0.71
N ASP A 134 2.23 26.23 -0.48
CA ASP A 134 1.45 26.00 0.74
C ASP A 134 0.98 24.54 0.86
N HIS A 135 0.52 23.93 -0.25
CA HIS A 135 0.19 22.51 -0.29
C HIS A 135 1.42 21.65 0.04
N HIS A 136 2.57 21.93 -0.57
CA HIS A 136 3.81 21.19 -0.30
C HIS A 136 4.25 21.31 1.17
N ALA A 137 4.22 22.53 1.73
CA ALA A 137 4.54 22.78 3.13
C ALA A 137 3.58 22.04 4.09
N ALA A 138 2.30 21.96 3.75
CA ALA A 138 1.31 21.21 4.53
C ALA A 138 1.62 19.70 4.55
N MET A 139 1.99 19.11 3.40
CA MET A 139 2.39 17.70 3.32
C MET A 139 3.65 17.41 4.16
N VAL A 140 4.69 18.24 4.00
CA VAL A 140 5.94 18.11 4.76
C VAL A 140 5.69 18.25 6.27
N SER A 141 4.86 19.21 6.67
CA SER A 141 4.50 19.43 8.07
C SER A 141 3.78 18.21 8.67
N ALA A 142 2.82 17.62 7.95
CA ALA A 142 2.11 16.42 8.38
C ALA A 142 3.06 15.22 8.54
N LEU A 143 3.95 14.98 7.57
CA LEU A 143 4.93 13.89 7.62
C LEU A 143 5.97 14.06 8.74
N ARG A 144 6.28 15.30 9.14
CA ARG A 144 7.12 15.56 10.31
C ARG A 144 6.43 15.23 11.63
N ALA A 145 5.11 15.40 11.71
CA ALA A 145 4.33 15.10 12.90
C ALA A 145 4.03 13.61 13.02
N GLU A 146 3.63 12.97 11.93
CA GLU A 146 3.26 11.56 11.87
C GLU A 146 3.69 11.01 10.51
N ARG A 147 4.53 9.97 10.50
CA ARG A 147 4.96 9.37 9.25
C ARG A 147 3.90 8.44 8.66
N GLY A 148 4.01 8.15 7.37
CA GLY A 148 3.20 7.17 6.67
C GLY A 148 2.11 7.79 5.78
N PRO A 149 1.53 7.00 4.85
CA PRO A 149 0.60 7.50 3.83
C PRO A 149 -0.66 8.16 4.43
N GLY A 150 -1.12 7.69 5.59
CA GLY A 150 -2.30 8.22 6.28
C GLY A 150 -2.19 9.71 6.65
N SER A 151 -1.00 10.20 6.97
CA SER A 151 -0.77 11.63 7.30
C SER A 151 -1.03 12.54 6.09
N VAL A 152 -0.53 12.13 4.92
CA VAL A 152 -0.67 12.83 3.63
C VAL A 152 -2.13 12.78 3.18
N LEU A 153 -2.78 11.61 3.26
CA LEU A 153 -4.20 11.46 2.95
C LEU A 153 -5.08 12.38 3.81
N ARG A 154 -4.76 12.55 5.10
CA ARG A 154 -5.51 13.42 6.01
C ARG A 154 -5.36 14.91 5.67
N VAL A 155 -4.23 15.32 5.10
CA VAL A 155 -4.05 16.69 4.58
C VAL A 155 -4.80 16.84 3.26
N LEU A 156 -4.63 15.90 2.35
CA LEU A 156 -5.28 15.93 1.04
C LEU A 156 -6.81 15.94 1.17
N GLY A 157 -7.39 15.10 2.03
CA GLY A 157 -8.82 15.09 2.29
C GLY A 157 -9.34 16.39 2.91
N ARG A 158 -8.52 17.09 3.72
CA ARG A 158 -8.85 18.43 4.23
C ARG A 158 -8.85 19.49 3.14
N LEU A 159 -7.91 19.42 2.19
CA LEU A 159 -7.86 20.34 1.05
C LEU A 159 -9.03 20.11 0.08
N LEU A 160 -9.41 18.86 -0.15
CA LEU A 160 -10.55 18.47 -0.99
C LEU A 160 -11.91 18.64 -0.28
N GLY A 161 -11.92 18.77 1.05
CA GLY A 161 -13.15 18.78 1.86
C GLY A 161 -13.92 17.46 1.89
N ARG A 162 -13.32 16.36 1.40
CA ARG A 162 -13.93 15.04 1.25
C ARG A 162 -12.91 13.95 1.60
N PRO A 163 -13.35 12.76 2.04
CA PRO A 163 -12.43 11.65 2.33
C PRO A 163 -11.70 11.19 1.07
N VAL A 164 -10.47 10.71 1.27
CA VAL A 164 -9.63 10.09 0.25
C VAL A 164 -8.93 8.88 0.85
N ALA A 165 -8.67 7.88 0.03
CA ALA A 165 -7.95 6.68 0.43
C ALA A 165 -6.86 6.34 -0.57
N LEU A 166 -5.93 5.50 -0.14
CA LEU A 166 -4.91 4.89 -0.98
C LEU A 166 -5.08 3.39 -0.91
N ARG A 167 -5.12 2.72 -2.05
CA ARG A 167 -5.13 1.26 -2.13
C ARG A 167 -3.80 0.78 -2.70
N ALA A 168 -3.07 -0.04 -1.98
CA ALA A 168 -1.81 -0.61 -2.46
C ALA A 168 -1.69 -2.08 -2.02
N GLN A 169 -1.54 -3.00 -2.99
CA GLN A 169 -1.37 -4.45 -2.72
C GLN A 169 -2.46 -5.05 -1.80
N GLY A 170 -3.73 -4.66 -2.00
CA GLY A 170 -4.85 -5.13 -1.16
C GLY A 170 -5.02 -4.38 0.17
N VAL A 171 -4.01 -3.61 0.60
CA VAL A 171 -4.08 -2.77 1.81
C VAL A 171 -4.70 -1.42 1.47
N GLY A 172 -5.73 -1.04 2.22
CA GLY A 172 -6.34 0.29 2.17
C GLY A 172 -5.79 1.20 3.27
N TYR A 173 -5.42 2.43 2.90
CA TYR A 173 -5.06 3.50 3.83
C TYR A 173 -6.10 4.61 3.72
N GLY A 174 -6.53 5.15 4.87
CA GLY A 174 -7.54 6.21 4.89
C GLY A 174 -8.97 5.69 4.67
N GLU A 175 -9.89 6.62 4.44
CA GLU A 175 -11.31 6.34 4.24
C GLU A 175 -11.66 6.46 2.76
N ALA A 176 -12.17 5.39 2.16
CA ALA A 176 -12.48 5.38 0.74
C ALA A 176 -13.76 6.21 0.47
N PRO A 177 -13.71 7.16 -0.48
CA PRO A 177 -14.90 7.93 -0.83
C PRO A 177 -15.90 7.09 -1.62
N GLU A 178 -17.18 7.45 -1.53
CA GLU A 178 -18.25 6.91 -2.39
C GLU A 178 -18.90 8.07 -3.19
N PRO A 179 -18.93 8.01 -4.53
CA PRO A 179 -18.19 7.09 -5.41
C PRO A 179 -16.66 7.26 -5.31
N SER A 180 -15.91 6.21 -5.68
CA SER A 180 -14.45 6.21 -5.71
C SER A 180 -13.90 6.16 -7.14
N TYR A 181 -13.03 7.10 -7.48
CA TYR A 181 -12.33 7.16 -8.77
C TYR A 181 -10.84 6.92 -8.56
N GLU A 182 -10.28 6.00 -9.33
CA GLU A 182 -8.89 5.55 -9.15
C GLU A 182 -7.92 6.36 -9.99
N VAL A 183 -6.87 6.85 -9.32
CA VAL A 183 -5.74 7.51 -9.97
C VAL A 183 -4.47 6.70 -9.65
N PRO A 184 -3.84 6.07 -10.64
CA PRO A 184 -2.67 5.24 -10.40
C PRO A 184 -1.48 6.11 -9.96
N LEU A 185 -0.75 5.64 -8.94
CA LEU A 185 0.52 6.24 -8.56
C LEU A 185 1.62 5.78 -9.53
N ILE A 186 2.44 6.72 -9.98
CA ILE A 186 3.54 6.44 -10.92
C ILE A 186 4.85 6.32 -10.14
N GLY A 187 5.52 5.17 -10.27
CA GLY A 187 6.84 4.91 -9.71
C GLY A 187 7.23 3.43 -9.76
N ALA A 188 8.51 3.12 -9.49
CA ALA A 188 9.01 1.76 -9.58
C ALA A 188 8.37 0.87 -8.50
N GLY A 189 7.71 -0.21 -8.92
CA GLY A 189 7.02 -1.14 -8.01
C GLY A 189 5.66 -0.65 -7.50
N LEU A 190 5.17 0.53 -7.90
CA LEU A 190 3.85 1.06 -7.52
C LEU A 190 2.71 0.64 -8.46
N ALA A 191 2.92 -0.36 -9.32
CA ALA A 191 1.94 -0.79 -10.34
C ALA A 191 0.55 -1.13 -9.77
N ASP A 192 0.48 -1.59 -8.52
CA ASP A 192 -0.76 -1.95 -7.83
C ASP A 192 -1.19 -0.92 -6.77
N ALA A 193 -0.74 0.33 -6.90
CA ALA A 193 -1.04 1.42 -5.96
C ALA A 193 -1.87 2.52 -6.64
N SER A 194 -3.07 2.78 -6.12
CA SER A 194 -4.01 3.78 -6.65
C SER A 194 -4.53 4.67 -5.53
N LEU A 195 -4.51 5.98 -5.76
CA LEU A 195 -5.24 6.96 -4.95
C LEU A 195 -6.72 6.92 -5.33
N LEU A 196 -7.59 6.88 -4.33
CA LEU A 196 -9.04 6.89 -4.48
C LEU A 196 -9.54 8.30 -4.18
N LEU A 197 -10.08 8.93 -5.22
CA LEU A 197 -10.64 10.29 -5.18
C LEU A 197 -12.17 10.25 -5.19
N PRO A 198 -12.82 11.28 -4.63
CA PRO A 198 -14.28 11.38 -4.63
C PRO A 198 -14.90 11.72 -6.00
N GLU A 199 -14.10 12.23 -6.93
CA GLU A 199 -14.48 12.68 -8.28
C GLU A 199 -13.32 12.39 -9.26
N GLU A 200 -13.60 12.40 -10.56
CA GLU A 200 -12.56 12.22 -11.58
C GLU A 200 -11.55 13.39 -11.56
N MET A 201 -10.29 13.10 -11.85
CA MET A 201 -9.21 14.09 -11.78
C MET A 201 -9.47 15.30 -12.68
N ASP A 202 -10.02 15.10 -13.87
CA ASP A 202 -10.31 16.16 -14.85
C ASP A 202 -11.53 17.02 -14.47
N GLN A 203 -12.37 16.55 -13.56
CA GLN A 203 -13.52 17.28 -13.02
C GLN A 203 -13.14 18.19 -11.83
N LEU A 204 -12.00 17.92 -11.18
CA LEU A 204 -11.48 18.77 -10.11
C LEU A 204 -11.04 20.14 -10.65
N ASP A 205 -11.21 21.19 -9.83
CA ASP A 205 -10.65 22.50 -10.18
C ASP A 205 -9.11 22.47 -10.23
N VAL A 206 -8.50 23.44 -10.92
CA VAL A 206 -7.04 23.52 -11.13
C VAL A 206 -6.25 23.53 -9.81
N GLY A 207 -6.81 24.12 -8.75
CA GLY A 207 -6.18 24.16 -7.43
C GLY A 207 -6.20 22.80 -6.72
N LEU A 208 -7.33 22.09 -6.79
CA LEU A 208 -7.50 20.74 -6.25
C LEU A 208 -6.68 19.71 -7.05
N GLN A 209 -6.66 19.80 -8.38
CA GLN A 209 -5.77 19.01 -9.23
C GLN A 209 -4.29 19.18 -8.83
N ALA A 210 -3.88 20.44 -8.56
CA ALA A 210 -2.53 20.73 -8.10
C ALA A 210 -2.26 20.17 -6.69
N ALA A 211 -3.26 20.18 -5.79
CA ALA A 211 -3.15 19.56 -4.47
C ALA A 211 -2.92 18.04 -4.57
N VAL A 212 -3.72 17.35 -5.40
CA VAL A 212 -3.57 15.91 -5.65
C VAL A 212 -2.21 15.62 -6.28
N SER A 213 -1.83 16.37 -7.31
CA SER A 213 -0.52 16.22 -7.99
C SER A 213 0.65 16.45 -7.04
N THR A 214 0.50 17.36 -6.08
CA THR A 214 1.51 17.61 -5.03
C THR A 214 1.57 16.46 -4.02
N ALA A 215 0.44 15.83 -3.70
CA ALA A 215 0.38 14.72 -2.74
C ALA A 215 0.97 13.41 -3.29
N MET A 216 0.79 13.13 -4.58
CA MET A 216 1.18 11.84 -5.19
C MET A 216 2.65 11.45 -4.93
N PRO A 217 3.66 12.31 -5.13
CA PRO A 217 5.06 11.95 -4.85
C PRO A 217 5.31 11.61 -3.37
N PHE A 218 4.62 12.26 -2.43
CA PHE A 218 4.75 11.95 -1.01
C PHE A 218 4.13 10.59 -0.65
N LEU A 219 2.97 10.28 -1.23
CA LEU A 219 2.33 8.97 -1.07
C LEU A 219 3.21 7.85 -1.65
N ALA A 220 3.76 8.07 -2.85
CA ALA A 220 4.70 7.16 -3.50
C ALA A 220 5.93 6.92 -2.62
N LEU A 221 6.56 7.99 -2.12
CA LEU A 221 7.74 7.90 -1.27
C LEU A 221 7.46 7.16 0.06
N GLU A 222 6.35 7.46 0.73
CA GLU A 222 6.02 6.77 1.98
C GLU A 222 5.70 5.28 1.76
N LEU A 223 5.05 4.92 0.64
CA LEU A 223 4.87 3.51 0.27
C LEU A 223 6.20 2.81 -0.02
N GLU A 224 7.09 3.44 -0.78
CA GLU A 224 8.42 2.90 -1.05
C GLU A 224 9.24 2.73 0.23
N ARG A 225 9.17 3.71 1.14
CA ARG A 225 9.83 3.66 2.45
C ARG A 225 9.29 2.51 3.29
N GLU A 226 7.98 2.37 3.39
CA GLU A 226 7.34 1.30 4.16
C GLU A 226 7.69 -0.07 3.58
N ARG A 227 7.72 -0.22 2.25
CA ARG A 227 8.16 -1.44 1.59
C ARG A 227 9.64 -1.72 1.80
N ALA A 228 10.51 -0.72 1.74
CA ALA A 228 11.93 -0.87 2.00
C ALA A 228 12.17 -1.36 3.43
N ILE A 229 11.47 -0.78 4.41
CA ILE A 229 11.50 -1.21 5.81
C ILE A 229 11.04 -2.67 5.91
N ARG A 230 9.86 -3.02 5.38
CA ARG A 230 9.35 -4.41 5.41
C ARG A 230 10.28 -5.40 4.70
N ALA A 231 10.90 -5.01 3.58
CA ALA A 231 11.84 -5.85 2.85
C ALA A 231 13.14 -6.08 3.64
N THR A 232 13.64 -5.04 4.31
CA THR A 232 14.78 -5.14 5.21
C THR A 232 14.45 -6.02 6.41
N GLU A 233 13.30 -5.83 7.06
CA GLU A 233 12.82 -6.67 8.16
C GLU A 233 12.69 -8.14 7.73
N ARG A 234 12.08 -8.41 6.57
CA ARG A 234 11.98 -9.77 6.00
C ARG A 234 13.34 -10.38 5.70
N ARG A 235 14.31 -9.61 5.21
CA ARG A 235 15.69 -10.09 4.99
C ARG A 235 16.37 -10.47 6.30
N TYR A 236 16.26 -9.63 7.34
CA TYR A 236 16.79 -9.94 8.66
C TYR A 236 16.08 -11.16 9.28
N ALA A 237 14.77 -11.28 9.07
CA ALA A 237 13.97 -12.42 9.50
C ALA A 237 14.45 -13.74 8.87
N LEU A 238 14.74 -13.73 7.56
CA LEU A 238 15.32 -14.88 6.85
C LEU A 238 16.66 -15.31 7.45
N GLU A 239 17.55 -14.35 7.73
CA GLU A 239 18.85 -14.67 8.37
C GLU A 239 18.69 -15.29 9.76
N VAL A 240 17.77 -14.76 10.58
CA VAL A 240 17.48 -15.30 11.91
C VAL A 240 16.89 -16.70 11.80
N LEU A 241 15.97 -16.91 10.85
CA LEU A 241 15.40 -18.22 10.57
C LEU A 241 16.48 -19.23 10.15
N ASP A 242 17.42 -18.84 9.29
CA ASP A 242 18.55 -19.67 8.89
C ASP A 242 19.42 -20.11 10.08
N TRP A 243 19.68 -19.22 11.03
CA TRP A 243 20.43 -19.54 12.25
C TRP A 243 19.66 -20.51 13.16
N ILE A 244 18.36 -20.29 13.34
CA ILE A 244 17.50 -21.17 14.12
C ILE A 244 17.46 -22.58 13.51
N GLU A 245 17.27 -22.69 12.20
CA GLU A 245 17.08 -23.97 11.52
C GLU A 245 18.37 -24.79 11.42
N SER A 246 19.48 -24.14 11.08
CA SER A 246 20.80 -24.77 11.05
C SER A 246 21.22 -25.25 12.44
N GLY A 247 20.71 -24.63 13.50
CA GLY A 247 21.17 -24.85 14.87
C GLY A 247 22.61 -24.34 15.10
N VAL A 248 23.14 -23.57 14.14
CA VAL A 248 24.46 -22.97 14.16
C VAL A 248 24.26 -21.48 14.46
N GLY A 249 24.32 -21.11 15.74
CA GLY A 249 24.12 -19.74 16.17
C GLY A 249 24.22 -19.59 17.68
N ASP A 250 24.67 -18.42 18.13
CA ASP A 250 24.59 -18.03 19.54
C ASP A 250 23.13 -17.76 19.91
N GLN A 251 22.58 -18.53 20.85
CA GLN A 251 21.20 -18.38 21.31
C GLN A 251 20.94 -16.96 21.84
N ALA A 252 21.94 -16.33 22.46
CA ALA A 252 21.82 -14.95 22.93
C ALA A 252 21.67 -13.96 21.76
N ALA A 253 22.37 -14.19 20.65
CA ALA A 253 22.26 -13.35 19.46
C ALA A 253 20.91 -13.52 18.74
N ILE A 254 20.38 -14.75 18.70
CA ILE A 254 19.04 -15.04 18.15
C ILE A 254 17.97 -14.36 19.00
N ALA A 255 18.01 -14.55 20.32
CA ALA A 255 17.07 -13.92 21.26
C ALA A 255 17.13 -12.38 21.16
N HIS A 256 18.34 -11.81 21.08
CA HIS A 256 18.51 -10.36 20.91
C HIS A 256 17.91 -9.84 19.60
N ARG A 257 18.13 -10.53 18.47
CA ARG A 257 17.54 -10.14 17.17
C ARG A 257 16.02 -10.26 17.17
N LEU A 258 15.49 -11.32 17.76
CA LEU A 258 14.04 -11.49 17.93
C LEU A 258 13.47 -10.37 18.81
N ALA A 259 14.18 -9.94 19.85
CA ALA A 259 13.79 -8.80 20.68
C ALA A 259 13.73 -7.48 19.90
N LEU A 260 14.68 -7.22 18.99
CA LEU A 260 14.64 -6.06 18.08
C LEU A 260 13.44 -6.09 17.13
N LEU A 261 12.94 -7.28 16.79
CA LEU A 261 11.75 -7.50 15.98
C LEU A 261 10.45 -7.51 16.81
N GLY A 262 10.52 -7.18 18.11
CA GLY A 262 9.35 -7.06 18.99
C GLY A 262 8.91 -8.36 19.67
N PHE A 263 9.69 -9.44 19.57
CA PHE A 263 9.41 -10.68 20.29
C PHE A 263 9.95 -10.62 21.72
N PRO A 264 9.25 -11.21 22.69
CA PRO A 264 9.70 -11.23 24.07
C PRO A 264 11.03 -11.97 24.20
N ALA A 265 12.01 -11.33 24.85
CA ALA A 265 13.26 -11.97 25.24
C ALA A 265 13.14 -12.81 26.52
N ASP A 266 12.00 -12.70 27.22
CA ASP A 266 11.82 -13.24 28.58
C ASP A 266 11.09 -14.59 28.56
N ALA A 267 11.51 -15.52 29.44
CA ALA A 267 11.10 -16.92 29.43
C ALA A 267 9.60 -17.15 29.69
N GLY A 268 8.88 -16.14 30.19
CA GLY A 268 7.44 -16.22 30.51
C GLY A 268 6.49 -15.96 29.33
N ALA A 269 6.94 -15.24 28.30
CA ALA A 269 6.12 -14.95 27.11
C ALA A 269 6.59 -15.84 25.96
N GLY A 270 6.03 -17.06 25.89
CA GLY A 270 6.49 -18.03 24.90
C GLY A 270 6.20 -17.60 23.45
N VAL A 271 7.14 -17.91 22.56
CA VAL A 271 7.01 -17.81 21.10
C VAL A 271 6.64 -19.17 20.53
N LEU A 272 6.03 -19.18 19.34
CA LEU A 272 5.77 -20.38 18.57
C LEU A 272 5.96 -20.11 17.08
N ALA A 273 6.17 -21.18 16.34
CA ALA A 273 6.25 -21.16 14.89
C ALA A 273 5.01 -21.77 14.26
N LEU A 274 4.59 -21.19 13.14
CA LEU A 274 3.65 -21.77 12.20
C LEU A 274 4.34 -22.02 10.87
N VAL A 275 3.89 -23.05 10.17
CA VAL A 275 4.28 -23.32 8.79
C VAL A 275 3.01 -23.39 7.98
N VAL A 276 2.99 -22.66 6.87
CA VAL A 276 1.84 -22.56 5.98
C VAL A 276 2.25 -22.96 4.57
N ARG A 277 1.47 -23.88 3.97
CA ARG A 277 1.60 -24.27 2.56
C ARG A 277 0.27 -24.06 1.84
N GLY A 278 0.33 -23.76 0.55
CA GLY A 278 -0.85 -23.48 -0.28
C GLY A 278 -1.39 -22.04 -0.18
N LEU A 279 -0.75 -21.16 0.58
CA LEU A 279 -1.06 -19.74 0.68
C LEU A 279 0.20 -18.90 0.43
N GLY A 280 0.05 -17.77 -0.26
CA GLY A 280 1.14 -16.82 -0.46
C GLY A 280 1.38 -15.95 0.77
N VAL A 281 2.58 -15.34 0.86
CA VAL A 281 3.02 -14.52 2.01
C VAL A 281 2.01 -13.45 2.38
N GLN A 282 1.43 -12.73 1.41
CA GLN A 282 0.51 -11.64 1.70
C GLN A 282 -0.78 -12.14 2.35
N ALA A 283 -1.36 -13.24 1.84
CA ALA A 283 -2.53 -13.85 2.45
C ALA A 283 -2.26 -14.36 3.88
N VAL A 284 -1.02 -14.78 4.16
CA VAL A 284 -0.60 -15.14 5.52
C VAL A 284 -0.40 -13.90 6.39
N ASP A 285 0.21 -12.83 5.87
CA ASP A 285 0.43 -11.55 6.56
C ASP A 285 -0.91 -10.94 7.02
N ASP A 286 -1.94 -11.01 6.17
CA ASP A 286 -3.30 -10.56 6.49
C ASP A 286 -3.98 -11.45 7.54
N LEU A 287 -3.62 -12.72 7.60
CA LEU A 287 -4.23 -13.69 8.51
C LEU A 287 -3.64 -13.64 9.92
N VAL A 288 -2.37 -13.28 10.03
CA VAL A 288 -1.65 -13.28 11.30
C VAL A 288 -1.76 -11.92 12.00
N ARG A 289 -1.71 -11.93 13.33
CA ARG A 289 -1.86 -10.69 14.12
C ARG A 289 -0.64 -9.76 13.94
N PRO A 290 -0.83 -8.42 14.08
CA PRO A 290 0.27 -7.47 14.14
C PRO A 290 1.32 -7.89 15.18
N GLY A 291 2.60 -7.85 14.80
CA GLY A 291 3.71 -8.34 15.63
C GLY A 291 4.10 -9.80 15.39
N SER A 292 3.65 -10.40 14.29
CA SER A 292 4.14 -11.70 13.79
C SER A 292 5.22 -11.49 12.72
N LEU A 293 6.16 -12.42 12.59
CA LEU A 293 7.22 -12.40 11.59
C LEU A 293 6.90 -13.42 10.51
N VAL A 294 6.60 -12.95 9.30
CA VAL A 294 6.22 -13.81 8.17
C VAL A 294 7.36 -13.88 7.16
N VAL A 295 7.78 -15.10 6.83
CA VAL A 295 8.93 -15.34 5.95
C VAL A 295 8.59 -16.45 4.96
N GLU A 296 8.85 -16.23 3.67
CA GLU A 296 8.77 -17.30 2.66
C GLU A 296 10.13 -17.95 2.44
N ARG A 297 10.15 -19.29 2.44
CA ARG A 297 11.33 -20.06 2.08
C ARG A 297 10.92 -21.31 1.35
N SER A 298 11.56 -21.58 0.21
CA SER A 298 11.42 -22.86 -0.51
C SER A 298 9.96 -23.29 -0.79
N GLY A 299 9.06 -22.31 -1.01
CA GLY A 299 7.64 -22.56 -1.30
C GLY A 299 6.74 -22.78 -0.07
N GLU A 300 7.25 -22.62 1.15
CA GLU A 300 6.44 -22.56 2.37
C GLU A 300 6.61 -21.22 3.09
N VAL A 301 5.58 -20.80 3.80
CA VAL A 301 5.58 -19.58 4.62
C VAL A 301 5.75 -19.97 6.08
N VAL A 302 6.83 -19.51 6.71
CA VAL A 302 7.10 -19.68 8.13
C VAL A 302 6.69 -18.41 8.87
N VAL A 303 5.92 -18.57 9.94
CA VAL A 303 5.47 -17.47 10.80
C VAL A 303 6.03 -17.67 12.20
N ILE A 304 6.67 -16.65 12.78
CA ILE A 304 6.97 -16.60 14.22
C ILE A 304 5.94 -15.68 14.88
N ALA A 305 5.28 -16.18 15.92
CA ALA A 305 4.23 -15.46 16.63
C ALA A 305 4.33 -15.67 18.14
N THR A 306 3.73 -14.77 18.91
CA THR A 306 3.60 -14.92 20.38
C THR A 306 2.31 -15.64 20.78
N GLN A 307 1.36 -15.76 19.85
CA GLN A 307 0.08 -16.43 20.03
C GLN A 307 -0.28 -17.23 18.78
N ALA A 308 -0.94 -18.36 18.97
CA ALA A 308 -1.48 -19.12 17.86
C ALA A 308 -2.71 -18.39 17.31
N PRO A 309 -2.94 -18.43 15.99
CA PRO A 309 -4.17 -17.89 15.41
C PRO A 309 -5.37 -18.69 15.95
N ASP A 310 -6.47 -17.99 16.24
CA ASP A 310 -7.73 -18.63 16.60
C ASP A 310 -8.20 -19.45 15.40
N ALA A 311 -8.34 -20.78 15.58
CA ALA A 311 -8.73 -21.79 14.59
C ALA A 311 -9.24 -21.22 13.26
N VAL A 312 -8.33 -21.00 12.31
CA VAL A 312 -8.68 -20.38 11.04
C VAL A 312 -9.15 -21.45 10.07
N ALA A 313 -10.36 -21.31 9.54
CA ALA A 313 -10.73 -21.98 8.30
C ALA A 313 -9.89 -21.36 7.18
N THR A 314 -8.91 -22.11 6.66
CA THR A 314 -8.07 -21.66 5.55
C THR A 314 -8.19 -22.64 4.39
N ASP A 315 -8.01 -22.13 3.18
CA ASP A 315 -7.86 -22.94 1.97
C ASP A 315 -6.45 -23.57 1.87
N GLY A 316 -5.59 -23.37 2.88
CA GLY A 316 -4.23 -23.88 2.96
C GLY A 316 -4.02 -24.90 4.07
N TYR A 317 -2.76 -25.32 4.23
CA TYR A 317 -2.32 -26.25 5.26
C TYR A 317 -1.50 -25.50 6.31
N VAL A 318 -1.97 -25.47 7.56
CA VAL A 318 -1.35 -24.70 8.65
C VAL A 318 -0.90 -25.63 9.77
N GLY A 319 0.40 -25.75 9.96
CA GLY A 319 0.98 -26.49 11.08
C GLY A 319 1.37 -25.55 12.20
N VAL A 320 1.07 -25.89 13.45
CA VAL A 320 1.33 -25.06 14.62
C VAL A 320 2.26 -25.79 15.59
N GLY A 321 3.43 -25.21 15.84
CA GLY A 321 4.41 -25.77 16.77
C GLY A 321 4.10 -25.46 18.24
N ARG A 322 4.89 -26.04 19.15
CA ARG A 322 4.75 -25.79 20.57
C ARG A 322 5.16 -24.35 20.92
N ARG A 323 4.33 -23.71 21.75
CA ARG A 323 4.69 -22.45 22.40
C ARG A 323 5.70 -22.69 23.52
N GLY A 324 6.82 -21.99 23.47
CA GLY A 324 7.94 -22.16 24.40
C GLY A 324 8.91 -20.98 24.39
N PRO A 325 10.05 -21.09 25.12
CA PRO A 325 11.12 -20.09 25.05
C PRO A 325 11.71 -19.99 23.63
N THR A 326 12.44 -18.92 23.35
CA THR A 326 13.10 -18.69 22.05
C THR A 326 14.02 -19.85 21.64
N ASP A 327 14.65 -20.50 22.60
CA ASP A 327 15.57 -21.61 22.37
C ASP A 327 14.86 -22.86 21.82
N ASP A 328 13.57 -23.01 22.11
CA ASP A 328 12.72 -24.09 21.62
C ASP A 328 12.13 -23.79 20.24
N LEU A 329 12.36 -22.60 19.67
CA LEU A 329 11.73 -22.17 18.42
C LEU A 329 12.11 -23.10 17.25
N ARG A 330 13.33 -23.64 17.23
CA ARG A 330 13.73 -24.67 16.25
C ARG A 330 12.84 -25.91 16.35
N VAL A 331 12.58 -26.39 17.57
CA VAL A 331 11.70 -27.54 17.82
C VAL A 331 10.27 -27.21 17.40
N SER A 332 9.80 -25.99 17.71
CA SER A 332 8.49 -25.51 17.27
C SER A 332 8.37 -25.51 15.73
N ILE A 333 9.38 -25.05 14.99
CA ILE A 333 9.35 -25.06 13.51
C ILE A 333 9.26 -26.49 12.98
N LEU A 334 10.08 -27.41 13.52
CA LEU A 334 10.07 -28.82 13.11
C LEU A 334 8.72 -29.50 13.39
N GLN A 335 8.07 -29.17 14.52
CA GLN A 335 6.73 -29.67 14.83
C GLN A 335 5.67 -29.09 13.89
N ALA A 336 5.73 -27.79 13.59
CA ALA A 336 4.83 -27.15 12.65
C ALA A 336 4.95 -27.78 11.24
N ARG A 337 6.17 -28.04 10.74
CA ARG A 337 6.37 -28.73 9.45
C ARG A 337 5.74 -30.11 9.43
N LYS A 338 6.00 -30.93 10.46
CA LYS A 338 5.37 -32.26 10.57
C LYS A 338 3.85 -32.18 10.61
N ALA A 339 3.29 -31.12 11.19
CA ALA A 339 1.86 -30.93 11.27
C ALA A 339 1.27 -30.62 9.89
N VAL A 340 1.95 -29.79 9.10
CA VAL A 340 1.60 -29.54 7.69
C VAL A 340 1.69 -30.83 6.86
N GLU A 341 2.79 -31.58 6.97
CA GLU A 341 2.99 -32.85 6.25
C GLU A 341 1.86 -33.87 6.54
N ALA A 342 1.43 -33.95 7.81
CA ALA A 342 0.32 -34.81 8.22
C ALA A 342 -1.04 -34.33 7.68
N LEU A 343 -1.23 -33.03 7.46
CA LEU A 343 -2.45 -32.50 6.83
C LEU A 343 -2.45 -32.73 5.32
N GLU A 344 -1.30 -32.53 4.68
CA GLU A 344 -1.12 -32.77 3.24
C GLU A 344 -1.36 -34.24 2.88
N SER A 345 -0.88 -35.18 3.70
CA SER A 345 -1.13 -36.62 3.48
C SER A 345 -2.61 -37.00 3.56
N ARG A 346 -3.40 -36.23 4.32
CA ARG A 346 -4.87 -36.39 4.43
C ARG A 346 -5.64 -35.71 3.29
N GLY A 347 -4.99 -34.86 2.50
CA GLY A 347 -5.59 -34.15 1.37
C GLY A 347 -6.70 -33.16 1.74
N ARG A 348 -6.72 -32.68 2.99
CA ARG A 348 -7.75 -31.74 3.49
C ARG A 348 -7.09 -30.49 4.07
N PRO A 349 -7.33 -29.31 3.47
CA PRO A 349 -6.92 -28.03 4.04
C PRO A 349 -7.45 -27.84 5.46
N GLY A 350 -6.72 -27.08 6.26
CA GLY A 350 -7.02 -26.86 7.66
C GLY A 350 -5.77 -26.63 8.47
N TRP A 351 -5.89 -26.82 9.79
CA TRP A 351 -4.79 -26.61 10.72
C TRP A 351 -4.60 -27.80 11.67
N LEU A 352 -3.36 -28.01 12.11
CA LEU A 352 -2.97 -29.08 13.03
C LEU A 352 -1.86 -28.57 13.95
N SER A 353 -1.98 -28.84 15.24
CA SER A 353 -0.99 -28.43 16.25
C SER A 353 -0.11 -29.58 16.75
N HIS A 354 1.02 -29.23 17.35
CA HIS A 354 2.01 -30.19 17.85
C HIS A 354 1.49 -31.21 18.88
N ASP A 355 0.48 -30.84 19.67
CA ASP A 355 -0.18 -31.71 20.65
C ASP A 355 -1.06 -32.76 19.96
N GLN A 356 -1.66 -32.40 18.82
CA GLN A 356 -2.42 -33.32 17.99
C GLN A 356 -1.48 -34.31 17.29
N LEU A 357 -0.23 -33.94 16.98
CA LEU A 357 0.81 -34.82 16.46
C LEU A 357 1.31 -35.88 17.45
N ALA A 358 1.05 -35.75 18.76
CA ALA A 358 1.53 -36.69 19.77
C ALA A 358 0.81 -38.06 19.74
N SER A 359 -0.14 -38.26 18.82
CA SER A 359 -0.76 -39.57 18.59
C SER A 359 0.19 -40.50 17.83
N PRO A 360 0.53 -41.70 18.35
CA PRO A 360 1.33 -42.70 17.62
C PRO A 360 0.75 -43.07 16.25
N THR A 361 -0.56 -42.93 16.06
CA THR A 361 -1.25 -43.14 14.79
C THR A 361 -0.86 -42.11 13.73
N LEU A 362 -0.64 -40.85 14.14
CA LEU A 362 -0.23 -39.78 13.24
C LEU A 362 1.24 -39.90 12.80
N LEU A 363 2.11 -40.49 13.63
CA LEU A 363 3.49 -40.80 13.26
C LEU A 363 3.57 -41.89 12.18
N LEU A 364 2.60 -42.81 12.17
CA LEU A 364 2.48 -43.80 11.10
C LEU A 364 2.03 -43.14 9.79
N ASP A 365 1.04 -42.26 9.82
CA ASP A 365 0.54 -41.53 8.63
C ASP A 365 1.61 -40.65 7.94
N LEU A 366 2.69 -40.31 8.65
CA LEU A 366 3.84 -39.54 8.16
C LEU A 366 4.92 -40.39 7.46
N GLN A 367 4.83 -41.72 7.50
CA GLN A 367 5.79 -42.61 6.83
C GLN A 367 5.37 -42.91 5.40
N ASP A 368 6.34 -43.33 4.56
CA ASP A 368 6.06 -43.75 3.18
C ASP A 368 5.00 -44.87 3.15
N PRO A 369 3.85 -44.68 2.45
CA PRO A 369 2.79 -45.67 2.35
C PRO A 369 3.25 -47.03 1.80
N ALA A 370 4.30 -47.09 0.99
CA ALA A 370 4.89 -48.34 0.51
C ALA A 370 5.68 -49.04 1.62
N LEU A 371 6.44 -48.30 2.42
CA LEU A 371 7.20 -48.82 3.55
C LEU A 371 6.28 -49.32 4.66
N LEU A 372 5.21 -48.57 4.95
CA LEU A 372 4.17 -48.97 5.90
C LEU A 372 3.54 -50.29 5.47
N ARG A 373 3.05 -50.39 4.24
CA ARG A 373 2.46 -51.64 3.71
C ARG A 373 3.44 -52.80 3.75
N ALA A 374 4.70 -52.59 3.38
CA ALA A 374 5.74 -53.63 3.47
C ALA A 374 5.99 -54.08 4.92
N THR A 375 5.97 -53.14 5.87
CA THR A 375 6.11 -53.44 7.31
C THR A 375 4.89 -54.18 7.83
N GLY A 376 3.67 -53.73 7.52
CA GLY A 376 2.43 -54.40 7.86
C GLY A 376 2.38 -55.83 7.31
N GLU A 377 2.80 -56.03 6.06
CA GLU A 377 2.90 -57.35 5.42
C GLU A 377 3.97 -58.24 6.08
N ALA A 378 5.12 -57.68 6.44
CA ALA A 378 6.16 -58.43 7.16
C ALA A 378 5.69 -58.90 8.54
N VAL A 379 4.80 -58.16 9.20
CA VAL A 379 4.25 -58.50 10.53
C VAL A 379 3.02 -59.40 10.46
N LEU A 380 2.04 -59.05 9.62
CA LEU A 380 0.72 -59.68 9.58
C LEU A 380 0.51 -60.59 8.36
N GLY A 381 1.38 -60.58 7.35
CA GLY A 381 1.16 -61.30 6.09
C GLY A 381 0.92 -62.81 6.28
N ARG A 382 1.68 -63.46 7.16
CA ARG A 382 1.47 -64.89 7.50
C ARG A 382 0.16 -65.14 8.25
N LEU A 383 -0.30 -64.18 9.04
CA LEU A 383 -1.57 -64.25 9.75
C LEU A 383 -2.74 -64.10 8.78
N LEU A 384 -2.67 -63.10 7.89
CA LEU A 384 -3.66 -62.85 6.84
C LEU A 384 -3.79 -64.05 5.88
N ALA A 385 -2.67 -64.63 5.46
CA ALA A 385 -2.67 -65.84 4.63
C ALA A 385 -3.33 -67.03 5.34
N ALA A 386 -3.06 -67.20 6.65
CA ALA A 386 -3.67 -68.28 7.43
C ALA A 386 -5.18 -68.11 7.60
N ASP A 387 -5.66 -66.88 7.82
CA ASP A 387 -7.09 -66.57 7.89
C ASP A 387 -7.79 -66.81 6.54
N ALA A 388 -7.16 -66.42 5.43
CA ALA A 388 -7.68 -66.63 4.09
C ALA A 388 -7.77 -68.12 3.69
N GLU A 389 -6.77 -68.94 4.05
CA GLU A 389 -6.74 -70.37 3.70
C GLU A 389 -7.67 -71.23 4.57
N ARG A 390 -7.82 -70.89 5.85
CA ARG A 390 -8.48 -71.77 6.84
C ARG A 390 -9.84 -71.25 7.31
N GLY A 391 -10.24 -70.06 6.88
CA GLY A 391 -11.43 -69.37 7.38
C GLY A 391 -11.35 -69.07 8.88
N SER A 392 -10.13 -68.96 9.43
CA SER A 392 -9.94 -68.56 10.81
C SER A 392 -10.11 -67.05 10.96
N ASP A 393 -10.50 -66.60 12.14
CA ASP A 393 -10.75 -65.18 12.43
C ASP A 393 -9.70 -64.65 13.42
N LEU A 394 -8.42 -64.98 13.14
CA LEU A 394 -7.31 -64.70 14.05
C LEU A 394 -6.95 -63.22 14.03
N LEU A 395 -7.07 -62.53 12.90
CA LEU A 395 -6.89 -61.09 12.76
C LEU A 395 -7.92 -60.31 13.60
N HIS A 396 -9.20 -60.70 13.53
CA HIS A 396 -10.24 -60.11 14.38
C HIS A 396 -10.01 -60.45 15.85
N THR A 397 -9.64 -61.70 16.17
CA THR A 397 -9.30 -62.12 17.54
C THR A 397 -8.16 -61.28 18.12
N LEU A 398 -7.10 -61.02 17.34
CA LEU A 398 -5.98 -60.17 17.74
C LEU A 398 -6.41 -58.70 17.91
N THR A 399 -7.25 -58.20 17.00
CA THR A 399 -7.78 -56.84 17.04
C THR A 399 -8.55 -56.61 18.33
N VAL A 400 -9.54 -57.45 18.63
CA VAL A 400 -10.35 -57.34 19.86
C VAL A 400 -9.48 -57.51 21.10
N PHE A 401 -8.49 -58.41 21.08
CA PHE A 401 -7.57 -58.57 22.20
C PHE A 401 -6.77 -57.30 22.51
N LEU A 402 -6.25 -56.62 21.48
CA LEU A 402 -5.48 -55.40 21.65
C LEU A 402 -6.36 -54.18 21.98
N ASP A 403 -7.57 -54.10 21.43
CA ASP A 403 -8.54 -53.04 21.75
C ASP A 403 -8.98 -53.09 23.23
N HIS A 404 -9.01 -54.29 23.85
CA HIS A 404 -9.20 -54.50 25.30
C HIS A 404 -7.91 -54.42 26.14
N GLY A 405 -6.80 -53.92 25.57
CA GLY A 405 -5.53 -53.77 26.28
C GLY A 405 -4.87 -55.10 26.68
N GLY A 406 -5.21 -56.20 26.02
CA GLY A 406 -4.69 -57.54 26.28
C GLY A 406 -5.36 -58.29 27.43
N ARG A 407 -6.60 -57.90 27.81
CA ARG A 407 -7.36 -58.54 28.89
C ARG A 407 -8.12 -59.77 28.41
N TRP A 408 -7.61 -60.95 28.78
CA TRP A 408 -8.14 -62.25 28.36
C TRP A 408 -9.64 -62.46 28.57
N GLN A 409 -10.19 -62.04 29.71
CA GLN A 409 -11.61 -62.30 30.03
C GLN A 409 -12.54 -61.41 29.18
N GLU A 410 -12.26 -60.10 29.12
CA GLU A 410 -13.04 -59.12 28.36
C GLU A 410 -13.03 -59.46 26.85
N THR A 411 -11.89 -59.89 26.32
CA THR A 411 -11.77 -60.36 24.93
C THR A 411 -12.56 -61.64 24.66
N ALA A 412 -12.54 -62.61 25.58
CA ALA A 412 -13.27 -63.87 25.42
C ALA A 412 -14.79 -63.65 25.41
N ASP A 413 -15.26 -62.74 26.27
CA ASP A 413 -16.66 -62.36 26.37
C ASP A 413 -17.13 -61.62 25.10
N GLU A 414 -16.34 -60.65 24.59
CA GLU A 414 -16.69 -59.95 23.34
C GLU A 414 -16.71 -60.87 22.11
N LEU A 415 -15.73 -61.77 22.00
CA LEU A 415 -15.66 -62.73 20.90
C LEU A 415 -16.65 -63.90 21.07
N HIS A 416 -17.37 -63.98 22.20
CA HIS A 416 -18.28 -65.07 22.54
C HIS A 416 -17.61 -66.46 22.47
N VAL A 417 -16.36 -66.56 22.91
CA VAL A 417 -15.58 -67.81 22.92
C VAL A 417 -15.09 -68.17 24.32
N HIS A 418 -14.86 -69.45 24.56
CA HIS A 418 -14.24 -69.88 25.82
C HIS A 418 -12.78 -69.41 25.92
N ILE A 419 -12.31 -69.06 27.12
CA ILE A 419 -10.93 -68.55 27.37
C ILE A 419 -9.83 -69.49 26.87
N ASN A 420 -10.07 -70.81 26.90
CA ASN A 420 -9.13 -71.80 26.35
C ASN A 420 -9.02 -71.72 24.82
N THR A 421 -10.13 -71.45 24.13
CA THR A 421 -10.17 -71.25 22.68
C THR A 421 -9.46 -69.95 22.32
N LEU A 422 -9.68 -68.87 23.07
CA LEU A 422 -8.97 -67.61 22.90
C LEU A 422 -7.45 -67.80 23.07
N ARG A 423 -7.02 -68.54 24.10
CA ARG A 423 -5.60 -68.89 24.33
C ARG A 423 -4.99 -69.64 23.17
N HIS A 424 -5.71 -70.62 22.61
CA HIS A 424 -5.24 -71.35 21.45
C HIS A 424 -5.11 -70.45 20.21
N ARG A 425 -6.11 -69.58 19.95
CA ARG A 425 -6.08 -68.63 18.84
C ARG A 425 -4.93 -67.63 18.98
N LEU A 426 -4.76 -67.02 20.15
CA LEU A 426 -3.69 -66.04 20.38
C LEU A 426 -2.31 -66.68 20.37
N LYS A 427 -2.14 -67.90 20.89
CA LYS A 427 -0.88 -68.65 20.72
C LYS A 427 -0.56 -68.88 19.23
N ARG A 428 -1.59 -69.18 18.43
CA ARG A 428 -1.42 -69.33 16.99
C ARG A 428 -1.03 -68.01 16.30
N VAL A 429 -1.54 -66.88 16.77
CA VAL A 429 -1.12 -65.55 16.33
C VAL A 429 0.37 -65.32 16.66
N GLU A 430 0.81 -65.64 17.87
CA GLU A 430 2.23 -65.53 18.26
C GLU A 430 3.14 -66.39 17.37
N GLU A 431 2.73 -67.63 17.06
CA GLU A 431 3.48 -68.53 16.16
C GLU A 431 3.58 -68.00 14.72
N LEU A 432 2.51 -67.41 14.20
CA LEU A 432 2.44 -66.92 12.81
C LEU A 432 3.18 -65.60 12.63
N THR A 433 3.11 -64.72 13.62
CA THR A 433 3.70 -63.37 13.58
C THR A 433 5.13 -63.33 14.15
N GLY A 434 5.54 -64.37 14.88
CA GLY A 434 6.83 -64.44 15.57
C GLY A 434 6.94 -63.49 16.76
N ARG A 435 5.82 -62.98 17.26
CA ARG A 435 5.74 -61.93 18.30
C ARG A 435 5.01 -62.41 19.52
N SER A 436 5.48 -62.04 20.70
CA SER A 436 4.86 -62.42 21.96
C SER A 436 3.87 -61.37 22.47
N LEU A 437 2.64 -61.80 22.74
CA LEU A 437 1.60 -60.97 23.35
C LEU A 437 1.86 -60.66 24.83
N ALA A 438 2.85 -61.32 25.45
CA ALA A 438 3.32 -60.97 26.79
C ALA A 438 4.28 -59.77 26.79
N SER A 439 4.93 -59.47 25.65
CA SER A 439 5.85 -58.35 25.50
C SER A 439 5.09 -57.08 25.13
N THR A 440 5.38 -55.98 25.83
CA THR A 440 4.80 -54.67 25.47
C THR A 440 5.32 -54.19 24.11
N ALA A 441 6.59 -54.42 23.79
CA ALA A 441 7.17 -54.02 22.50
C ALA A 441 6.47 -54.75 21.33
N ASP A 442 6.29 -56.05 21.47
CA ASP A 442 5.67 -56.89 20.44
C ASP A 442 4.16 -56.60 20.29
N ARG A 443 3.46 -56.27 21.38
CA ARG A 443 2.07 -55.79 21.34
C ARG A 443 1.95 -54.46 20.61
N VAL A 444 2.90 -53.54 20.82
CA VAL A 444 2.95 -52.27 20.08
C VAL A 444 3.18 -52.53 18.60
N ASP A 445 4.14 -53.39 18.23
CA ASP A 445 4.36 -53.76 16.83
C ASP A 445 3.10 -54.32 16.16
N LEU A 446 2.40 -55.26 16.82
CA LEU A 446 1.16 -55.85 16.29
C LEU A 446 0.04 -54.81 16.18
N PHE A 447 -0.07 -53.92 17.18
CA PHE A 447 -1.04 -52.83 17.17
C PHE A 447 -0.80 -51.85 16.02
N LEU A 448 0.45 -51.45 15.80
CA LEU A 448 0.84 -50.55 14.70
C LEU A 448 0.61 -51.24 13.34
N ALA A 449 0.97 -52.52 13.21
CA ALA A 449 0.74 -53.27 11.98
C ALA A 449 -0.76 -53.41 11.63
N LEU A 450 -1.63 -53.60 12.62
CA LEU A 450 -3.08 -53.62 12.42
C LEU A 450 -3.62 -52.25 11.96
N ARG A 451 -3.05 -51.16 12.47
CA ARG A 451 -3.45 -49.80 12.08
C ARG A 451 -3.02 -49.44 10.66
N VAL A 452 -1.89 -49.98 10.20
CA VAL A 452 -1.40 -49.82 8.82
C VAL A 452 -2.21 -50.66 7.81
N HIS A 453 -2.79 -51.78 8.26
CA HIS A 453 -3.59 -52.65 7.40
C HIS A 453 -5.04 -52.16 7.19
N ARG A 454 -5.58 -51.37 8.13
CA ARG A 454 -6.90 -50.71 8.00
C ARG A 454 -6.80 -49.50 7.08
#